data_AF-A0A1B6F1Z8-F1
#
_entry.id   AF-A0A1B6F1Z8-F1
#
_cell.length_a   1.000
_cell.length_b   1.000
_cell.length_c   1.000
_cell.angle_alpha   90.00
_cell.angle_beta   90.00
_cell.angle_gamma   90.00
#
_symmetry.space_group_name_H-M   'P 1'
#
loop_
_entity.id
_entity.type
_entity.pdbx_description
1 polymer ?
#
loop_
_entity_poly.entity_id
_entity_poly.type
_entity_poly.pdbx_seq_one_letter_code
_entity_poly.pdbx_strand_id
1 'polypeptide(L)'
;KLARQALDRMHSLRIPPQFQEYVDIASLMVRAKPYHDNEDLLIMCYRCSTYNPLLTNSAVPGNSCTNCRQPFVHSFVTFEVLPLVEFQLESGISDEEAVRLL
;
A
#
# COMPACT_ATOMS: atom_id res chain seq x y z
N LYS A 1 6.64 0.68 11.23
CA LYS A 1 5.21 0.92 11.56
C LYS A 1 4.36 -0.32 11.30
N LEU A 2 4.38 -0.89 10.09
CA LEU A 2 3.67 -2.12 9.71
C LEU A 2 3.84 -3.28 10.70
N ALA A 3 5.08 -3.60 11.07
CA ALA A 3 5.37 -4.72 11.98
C ALA A 3 4.64 -4.59 13.33
N ARG A 4 4.53 -3.37 13.87
CA ARG A 4 3.80 -3.10 15.13
C ARG A 4 2.32 -3.41 14.96
N GLN A 5 1.72 -2.89 13.89
CA GLN A 5 0.30 -3.09 13.59
C GLN A 5 -0.05 -4.57 13.39
N ALA A 6 0.83 -5.32 12.71
CA ALA A 6 0.66 -6.76 12.52
C ALA A 6 0.74 -7.53 13.85
N LEU A 7 1.74 -7.21 14.70
CA LEU A 7 1.91 -7.80 16.03
C LEU A 7 0.71 -7.49 16.94
N ASP A 8 0.25 -6.24 16.96
CA ASP A 8 -0.95 -5.84 17.71
C ASP A 8 -2.20 -6.57 17.21
N ARG A 9 -2.33 -6.79 15.89
CA ARG A 9 -3.43 -7.55 15.31
C ARG A 9 -3.38 -9.03 15.70
N MET A 10 -2.20 -9.65 15.77
CA MET A 10 -2.06 -11.05 16.21
C MET A 10 -2.60 -11.27 17.62
N HIS A 11 -2.43 -10.31 18.53
CA HIS A 11 -3.00 -10.36 19.88
C HIS A 11 -4.53 -10.34 19.93
N SER A 12 -5.19 -9.89 18.86
CA SER A 12 -6.65 -9.98 18.72
C SER A 12 -7.13 -11.32 18.14
N LEU A 13 -6.21 -12.22 17.81
CA LEU A 13 -6.47 -13.55 17.26
C LEU A 13 -6.05 -14.65 18.25
N ARG A 14 -6.48 -15.88 18.00
CA ARG A 14 -6.04 -17.03 18.79
C ARG A 14 -4.67 -17.50 18.30
N ILE A 15 -3.62 -17.20 19.07
CA ILE A 15 -2.25 -17.63 18.78
C ILE A 15 -2.05 -19.08 19.24
N PRO A 16 -1.50 -19.98 18.40
CA PRO A 16 -1.12 -21.33 18.84
C PRO A 16 -0.08 -21.28 19.97
N PRO A 17 -0.17 -22.13 21.02
CA PRO A 17 0.71 -22.05 22.19
C PRO A 17 2.22 -22.04 21.86
N GLN A 18 2.63 -22.82 20.86
CA GLN A 18 4.02 -22.88 20.39
C GLN A 18 4.58 -21.56 19.83
N PHE A 19 3.72 -20.59 19.49
CA PHE A 19 4.11 -19.30 18.94
C PHE A 19 3.88 -18.13 19.90
N GLN A 20 3.24 -18.37 21.06
CA GLN A 20 2.87 -17.31 22.00
C GLN A 20 4.09 -16.52 22.46
N GLU A 21 5.12 -17.22 22.97
CA GLU A 21 6.36 -16.61 23.45
C GLU A 21 7.06 -15.80 22.35
N TYR A 22 7.11 -16.34 21.12
CA TYR A 22 7.71 -15.64 19.99
C TYR A 22 6.99 -14.32 19.68
N VAL A 23 5.66 -14.34 19.63
CA VAL A 23 4.86 -13.14 19.36
C VAL A 23 5.03 -12.11 20.49
N ASP A 24 5.03 -12.55 21.75
CA ASP A 24 5.22 -11.67 22.91
C ASP A 24 6.59 -10.97 22.88
N ILE A 25 7.65 -11.73 22.62
CA ILE A 25 9.02 -11.19 22.48
C ILE A 25 9.09 -10.22 21.30
N ALA A 26 8.54 -10.58 20.14
CA ALA A 26 8.54 -9.73 18.96
C ALA A 26 7.76 -8.42 19.19
N SER A 27 6.62 -8.46 19.88
CA SER A 27 5.81 -7.31 20.29
C SER A 27 6.57 -6.36 21.22
N LEU A 28 7.42 -6.87 22.11
CA LEU A 28 8.29 -6.05 22.95
C LEU A 28 9.43 -5.45 22.14
N MET A 29 10.15 -6.27 21.37
CA MET A 29 11.31 -5.84 20.57
C MET A 29 10.95 -4.76 19.56
N VAL A 30 9.78 -4.87 18.90
CA VAL A 30 9.37 -3.90 17.89
C VAL A 30 9.16 -2.50 18.48
N ARG A 31 8.91 -2.35 19.79
CA ARG A 31 8.75 -1.05 20.46
C ARG A 31 10.06 -0.24 20.54
N ALA A 32 11.21 -0.90 20.47
CA ALA A 32 12.51 -0.23 20.43
C ALA A 32 12.88 0.32 19.04
N LYS A 33 12.15 -0.05 17.98
CA LYS A 33 12.41 0.41 16.60
C LYS A 33 11.77 1.79 16.31
N PRO A 34 12.15 2.50 15.25
CA PRO A 34 11.43 3.71 14.83
C PRO A 34 9.96 3.44 14.44
N TYR A 35 9.07 4.43 14.63
CA TYR A 35 7.66 4.36 14.18
C TYR A 35 7.50 4.82 12.72
N HIS A 36 8.31 4.30 11.80
CA HIS A 36 8.10 4.50 10.36
C HIS A 36 8.36 3.18 9.63
N ASP A 37 7.91 3.08 8.38
CA ASP A 37 8.29 2.01 7.47
C ASP A 37 9.34 2.56 6.49
N ASN A 38 10.10 1.70 5.84
CA ASN A 38 11.00 2.15 4.77
C ASN A 38 10.16 2.60 3.57
N GLU A 39 10.31 3.84 3.14
CA GLU A 39 9.54 4.43 2.04
C GLU A 39 9.77 3.69 0.71
N ASP A 40 10.97 3.13 0.50
CA ASP A 40 11.29 2.32 -0.70
C ASP A 40 10.45 1.03 -0.81
N LEU A 41 9.88 0.57 0.31
CA LEU A 41 9.01 -0.61 0.37
C LEU A 41 7.52 -0.25 0.30
N LEU A 42 7.19 1.03 0.33
CA LEU A 42 5.80 1.49 0.28
C LEU A 42 5.37 1.73 -1.17
N ILE A 43 4.09 1.51 -1.43
CA ILE A 43 3.52 1.74 -2.76
C ILE A 43 3.36 3.24 -2.98
N MET A 44 4.12 3.81 -3.91
CA MET A 44 3.92 5.18 -4.38
C MET A 44 2.70 5.25 -5.32
N CYS A 45 1.79 6.19 -5.07
CA CYS A 45 0.70 6.46 -6.00
C CYS A 45 1.17 7.39 -7.13
N TYR A 46 1.16 6.90 -8.37
CA TYR A 46 1.56 7.70 -9.54
C TYR A 46 0.65 8.91 -9.85
N ARG A 47 -0.53 9.01 -9.22
CA ARG A 47 -1.43 10.16 -9.36
C ARG A 47 -1.10 11.31 -8.41
N CYS A 48 -0.84 11.01 -7.15
CA CYS A 48 -0.69 12.03 -6.10
C CYS A 48 0.64 11.96 -5.34
N SER A 49 1.58 11.12 -5.79
CA SER A 49 2.92 10.92 -5.24
C SER A 49 2.96 10.57 -3.74
N THR A 50 1.85 10.09 -3.19
CA THR A 50 1.75 9.68 -1.79
C THR A 50 2.20 8.22 -1.65
N TYR A 51 3.02 7.92 -0.65
CA TYR A 51 3.35 6.55 -0.25
C TYR A 51 2.23 5.94 0.61
N ASN A 52 1.78 4.75 0.23
CA ASN A 52 0.61 4.11 0.82
C ASN A 52 1.03 3.02 1.81
N PRO A 53 0.36 2.94 2.98
CA PRO A 53 0.62 1.89 3.95
C PRO A 53 0.19 0.52 3.39
N LEU A 54 0.95 -0.52 3.71
CA LEU A 54 0.70 -1.90 3.26
C LEU A 54 -0.47 -2.58 3.99
N LEU A 55 -0.83 -2.10 5.18
CA LEU A 55 -2.07 -2.48 5.87
C LEU A 55 -3.09 -1.36 5.70
N THR A 56 -4.16 -1.65 4.98
CA THR A 56 -5.35 -0.79 4.90
C THR A 56 -6.45 -1.37 5.79
N ASN A 57 -7.13 -0.50 6.53
CA ASN A 57 -8.29 -0.92 7.33
C ASN A 57 -9.50 -1.15 6.41
N SER A 58 -10.50 -1.91 6.87
CA SER A 58 -11.69 -2.28 6.07
C SER A 58 -12.53 -1.12 5.52
N ALA A 59 -12.24 0.12 5.93
CA ALA A 59 -12.91 1.33 5.45
C ALA A 59 -12.40 1.83 4.09
N VAL A 60 -11.23 1.38 3.62
CA VAL A 60 -10.69 1.71 2.30
C VAL A 60 -10.68 0.44 1.45
N PRO A 61 -11.21 0.48 0.21
CA PRO A 61 -11.09 -0.66 -0.70
C PRO A 61 -9.63 -1.09 -0.81
N GLY A 62 -9.36 -2.38 -0.59
CA GLY A 62 -8.04 -2.93 -0.83
C GLY A 62 -7.60 -2.62 -2.25
N ASN A 63 -6.30 -2.41 -2.46
CA ASN A 63 -5.72 -2.10 -3.77
C ASN A 63 -6.05 -0.71 -4.35
N SER A 64 -6.17 0.32 -3.50
CA SER A 64 -6.34 1.72 -3.92
C SER A 64 -5.56 2.69 -3.04
N CYS A 65 -5.26 3.88 -3.57
CA CYS A 65 -4.56 4.91 -2.82
C CYS A 65 -5.42 5.43 -1.65
N THR A 66 -4.84 5.49 -0.45
CA THR A 66 -5.56 5.99 0.75
C THR A 66 -5.83 7.49 0.72
N ASN A 67 -5.14 8.24 -0.16
CA ASN A 67 -5.29 9.69 -0.30
C ASN A 67 -6.28 10.06 -1.44
N CYS A 68 -5.96 9.69 -2.68
CA CYS A 68 -6.76 10.09 -3.86
C CYS A 68 -7.72 9.00 -4.37
N ARG A 69 -7.74 7.81 -3.76
CA ARG A 69 -8.53 6.64 -4.17
C ARG A 69 -8.25 6.09 -5.57
N GLN A 70 -7.16 6.52 -6.22
CA GLN A 70 -6.68 5.91 -7.46
C GLN A 70 -6.51 4.39 -7.27
N PRO A 71 -7.13 3.54 -8.11
CA PRO A 71 -6.92 2.10 -8.06
C PRO A 71 -5.49 1.76 -8.50
N PHE A 72 -4.87 0.78 -7.84
CA PHE A 72 -3.55 0.30 -8.24
C PHE A 72 -3.68 -0.83 -9.26
N VAL A 73 -3.00 -0.70 -10.40
CA VAL A 73 -2.87 -1.78 -11.38
C VAL A 73 -1.52 -2.43 -11.18
N HIS A 74 -1.50 -3.73 -10.92
CA HIS A 74 -0.27 -4.48 -10.67
C HIS A 74 0.22 -5.17 -11.94
N SER A 75 1.53 -5.21 -12.14
CA SER A 75 2.18 -6.02 -13.15
C SER A 75 1.97 -7.51 -12.85
N PHE A 76 1.47 -8.28 -13.82
CA PHE A 76 1.35 -9.74 -13.68
C PHE A 76 2.69 -10.49 -13.71
N VAL A 77 3.80 -9.79 -13.96
CA VAL A 77 5.15 -10.36 -14.00
C VAL A 77 5.95 -9.96 -12.76
N THR A 78 5.99 -8.66 -12.43
CA THR A 78 6.82 -8.14 -11.33
C THR A 78 6.04 -7.95 -10.03
N PHE A 79 4.71 -7.94 -10.08
CA PHE A 79 3.83 -7.58 -8.96
C PHE A 79 4.06 -6.16 -8.40
N GLU A 80 4.72 -5.29 -9.16
CA GLU A 80 4.83 -3.87 -8.84
C GLU A 80 3.61 -3.10 -9.37
N VAL A 81 3.31 -1.95 -8.77
CA VAL A 81 2.28 -1.05 -9.27
C VAL A 81 2.77 -0.40 -10.56
N LEU A 82 1.96 -0.50 -11.62
CA LEU A 82 2.26 0.12 -12.91
C LEU A 82 2.08 1.64 -12.84
N PRO A 83 2.91 2.42 -13.56
CA PRO A 83 2.82 3.88 -13.63
C PRO A 83 1.66 4.36 -14.52
N LEU A 84 0.44 3.90 -14.23
CA LEU A 84 -0.76 4.23 -14.97
C LEU A 84 -1.60 5.26 -14.21
N VAL A 85 -1.95 6.35 -14.89
CA VAL A 85 -2.86 7.38 -14.39
C VAL A 85 -3.96 7.59 -15.42
N GLU A 86 -5.20 7.41 -14.99
CA GLU A 86 -6.36 7.67 -15.84
C GLU A 86 -6.55 9.18 -16.00
N PHE A 87 -6.78 9.61 -17.24
CA PHE A 87 -7.10 10.98 -17.60
C PHE A 87 -8.21 11.00 -18.64
N GLN A 88 -8.85 12.16 -18.78
CA GLN A 88 -9.87 12.41 -19.80
C GLN A 88 -9.30 13.40 -20.82
N LEU A 89 -9.61 13.19 -22.10
CA LEU A 89 -9.25 14.13 -23.14
C LEU A 89 -10.04 15.42 -22.98
N GLU A 90 -9.39 16.56 -23.22
CA GLU A 90 -10.06 17.84 -23.27
C GLU A 90 -10.97 17.91 -24.51
N SER A 91 -12.07 18.65 -24.40
CA SER A 91 -13.02 18.81 -25.50
C SER A 91 -12.32 19.36 -26.74
N GLY A 92 -12.42 18.65 -27.86
CA GLY A 92 -11.83 19.05 -29.14
C GLY A 92 -10.54 18.30 -29.50
N ILE A 93 -9.95 17.54 -28.57
CA ILE A 93 -8.82 16.65 -28.85
C ILE A 93 -9.35 15.29 -29.29
N SER A 94 -8.96 14.81 -30.48
CA SER A 94 -9.30 13.46 -30.96
C SER A 94 -8.35 12.41 -30.37
N ASP A 95 -8.74 11.13 -30.40
CA ASP A 95 -7.89 10.03 -29.93
C ASP A 95 -6.55 9.97 -30.70
N GLU A 96 -6.58 10.21 -32.02
CA GLU A 96 -5.37 10.24 -32.84
C GLU A 96 -4.45 11.42 -32.50
N GLU A 97 -5.03 12.56 -32.12
CA GLU A 97 -4.26 13.70 -31.64
C GLU A 97 -3.65 13.43 -30.27
N ALA A 98 -4.43 12.87 -29.34
CA ALA A 98 -3.95 12.52 -28.01
C ALA A 98 -2.76 11.56 -28.05
N VAL A 99 -2.81 10.52 -28.90
CA VAL A 99 -1.69 9.57 -29.06
C VAL A 99 -0.42 10.25 -29.58
N ARG A 100 -0.53 11.32 -30.37
CA ARG A 100 0.64 12.09 -30.84
C ARG A 100 1.25 13.02 -29.78
N LEU A 101 0.49 13.35 -28.73
CA LEU A 101 0.90 14.26 -27.65
C LEU A 101 1.54 13.53 -26.46
N LEU A 102 1.43 12.20 -26.39
CA LEU A 102 2.06 11.32 -25.39
C LEU A 102 3.48 10.92 -25.83
#